data_AF-A0A0Q3PHI6-F1
#
_entry.id   AF-A0A0Q3PHI6-F1
#
_cell.length_a   1.000
_cell.length_b   1.000
_cell.length_c   1.000
_cell.angle_alpha   90.00
_cell.angle_beta   90.00
_cell.angle_gamma   90.00
#
_symmetry.space_group_name_H-M   'P 1'
#
loop_
_entity.id
_entity.type
_entity.pdbx_description
1 polymer ?
#
loop_
_entity_poly.entity_id
_entity_poly.type
_entity_poly.pdbx_seq_one_letter_code
_entity_poly.pdbx_strand_id
1 'polypeptide(L)'
;MDDASTIKCLSPDKDMDASKTPLLQNKFSVARLAEEFFWVGGSIVASPRWKMGHIVERCMSSMQTGTQMIKLRGSSKGLVRFYYLDEHKSCIRWRPSRKNEKAKISIDSIQEVCEGKQSEIFQRYADGSFDPNCCFSIYYGDHMESLDLVSSSGEETRTWITGLKYLMAGISDEDSLSKRQRTRDQYPS
;
A
#
# COMPACT_ATOMS: atom_id res chain seq x y z
N MET A 1 -47.75 52.58 -25.21
CA MET A 1 -47.20 52.04 -23.95
C MET A 1 -46.38 50.82 -24.34
N ASP A 2 -45.30 50.97 -25.11
CA ASP A 2 -44.04 51.68 -24.83
C ASP A 2 -43.13 50.90 -23.88
N ASP A 3 -41.94 50.58 -24.41
CA ASP A 3 -40.61 50.45 -23.80
C ASP A 3 -39.90 49.24 -24.44
N ALA A 4 -39.00 49.37 -25.41
CA ALA A 4 -37.80 50.21 -25.51
C ALA A 4 -36.89 50.09 -24.27
N SER A 5 -35.83 49.26 -24.35
CA SER A 5 -34.48 49.76 -24.06
C SER A 5 -33.38 48.86 -24.61
N THR A 6 -32.62 49.45 -25.54
CA THR A 6 -31.22 49.17 -25.85
C THR A 6 -30.33 49.66 -24.70
N ILE A 7 -29.20 48.98 -24.40
CA ILE A 7 -27.82 49.52 -24.14
C ILE A 7 -26.87 48.30 -24.25
N LYS A 8 -26.07 48.11 -25.30
CA LYS A 8 -24.77 48.73 -25.70
C LYS A 8 -23.59 48.51 -24.74
N CYS A 9 -22.63 47.72 -25.25
CA CYS A 9 -21.18 47.96 -25.31
C CYS A 9 -20.37 48.10 -24.00
N LEU A 10 -19.31 47.28 -23.88
CA LEU A 10 -17.91 47.72 -24.03
C LEU A 10 -16.95 46.53 -23.86
N SER A 11 -16.19 46.21 -24.91
CA SER A 11 -14.86 45.59 -24.78
C SER A 11 -13.86 46.62 -24.21
N PRO A 12 -12.68 46.21 -23.73
CA PRO A 12 -11.57 46.27 -24.68
C PRO A 12 -10.59 45.08 -24.59
N ASP A 13 -9.98 44.86 -25.75
CA ASP A 13 -8.85 44.00 -26.05
C ASP A 13 -7.64 44.22 -25.13
N LYS A 14 -6.80 43.19 -25.01
CA LYS A 14 -5.38 43.31 -25.41
C LYS A 14 -4.67 41.96 -25.49
N ASP A 15 -4.03 41.81 -26.64
CA ASP A 15 -3.09 40.79 -27.08
C ASP A 15 -1.97 40.50 -26.06
N MET A 16 -1.40 39.29 -26.09
CA MET A 16 -0.04 39.09 -26.61
C MET A 16 0.33 37.60 -26.66
N ASP A 17 0.85 37.24 -27.83
CA ASP A 17 1.39 35.96 -28.28
C ASP A 17 2.58 35.43 -27.44
N ALA A 18 2.87 34.15 -27.69
CA ALA A 18 4.20 33.55 -27.82
C ALA A 18 4.55 32.42 -26.84
N SER A 19 4.27 31.20 -27.33
CA SER A 19 5.27 30.16 -27.55
C SER A 19 5.84 29.35 -26.37
N LYS A 20 6.05 28.04 -26.68
CA LYS A 20 6.97 27.04 -26.09
C LYS A 20 6.37 26.03 -25.09
N THR A 21 5.98 24.87 -25.63
CA THR A 21 6.23 23.56 -25.02
C THR A 21 7.75 23.35 -24.82
N PRO A 22 8.23 22.64 -23.77
CA PRO A 22 8.05 21.19 -23.69
C PRO A 22 7.91 20.56 -22.29
N LEU A 23 7.27 19.39 -22.28
CA LEU A 23 7.49 18.21 -21.41
C LEU A 23 8.10 18.44 -20.02
N LEU A 24 7.28 18.24 -18.99
CA LEU A 24 7.78 17.85 -17.67
C LEU A 24 7.01 16.64 -17.17
N GLN A 25 7.78 15.54 -17.11
CA GLN A 25 7.46 14.26 -16.52
C GLN A 25 6.77 14.45 -15.17
N ASN A 26 5.54 13.97 -15.06
CA ASN A 26 4.87 13.87 -13.78
C ASN A 26 5.47 12.69 -13.01
N LYS A 27 6.65 12.93 -12.41
CA LYS A 27 7.21 12.09 -11.36
C LYS A 27 6.36 12.33 -10.11
N PHE A 28 5.26 11.59 -9.97
CA PHE A 28 4.58 11.50 -8.68
C PHE A 28 5.52 10.78 -7.71
N SER A 29 6.23 11.59 -6.93
CA SER A 29 6.91 11.17 -5.71
C SER A 29 5.84 10.63 -4.76
N VAL A 30 5.79 9.31 -4.60
CA VAL A 30 5.02 8.67 -3.53
C VAL A 30 5.80 8.88 -2.23
N ALA A 31 5.68 10.08 -1.68
CA ALA A 31 6.18 10.43 -0.37
C ALA A 31 5.15 11.29 0.34
N ARG A 32 4.14 10.63 0.93
CA ARG A 32 3.47 11.01 2.19
C ARG A 32 2.21 10.17 2.36
N LEU A 33 2.34 9.09 3.12
CA LEU A 33 1.21 8.56 3.89
C LEU A 33 1.74 8.07 5.24
N ALA A 34 1.71 8.95 6.22
CA ALA A 34 1.70 8.62 7.64
C ALA A 34 0.99 9.75 8.38
N GLU A 35 -0.29 9.93 8.09
CA GLU A 35 -1.15 10.83 8.85
C GLU A 35 -2.45 10.08 9.19
N GLU A 36 -2.44 9.36 10.31
CA GLU A 36 -3.68 8.99 11.01
C GLU A 36 -3.65 9.65 12.39
N PHE A 37 -4.32 10.80 12.48
CA PHE A 37 -4.41 11.62 13.68
C PHE A 37 -5.81 11.51 14.29
N PHE A 38 -5.92 10.85 15.44
CA PHE A 38 -7.09 11.01 16.30
C PHE A 38 -6.90 12.28 17.14
N TRP A 39 -7.66 13.34 16.82
CA TRP A 39 -7.73 14.55 17.62
C TRP A 39 -8.51 14.29 18.91
N VAL A 40 -7.80 14.06 20.02
CA VAL A 40 -8.39 14.20 21.37
C VAL A 40 -7.49 15.14 22.17
N GLY A 41 -8.00 16.33 22.45
CA GLY A 41 -7.46 17.21 23.50
C GLY A 41 -6.10 17.88 23.23
N GLY A 42 -5.75 18.15 21.96
CA GLY A 42 -4.62 19.06 21.64
C GLY A 42 -3.23 18.55 22.01
N SER A 43 -3.06 17.27 22.32
CA SER A 43 -1.74 16.65 22.54
C SER A 43 -1.45 15.63 21.45
N ILE A 44 -0.29 15.75 20.80
CA ILE A 44 0.23 14.75 19.86
C ILE A 44 0.62 13.52 20.69
N VAL A 45 -0.23 12.49 20.72
CA VAL A 45 0.17 11.16 21.20
C VAL A 45 0.81 10.43 20.02
N ALA A 46 2.06 10.78 19.71
CA ALA A 46 2.87 9.95 18.83
C ALA A 46 3.04 8.60 19.54
N SER A 47 2.37 7.56 19.04
CA SER A 47 2.65 6.19 19.49
C SER A 47 4.16 5.98 19.37
N PRO A 48 4.86 5.57 20.44
CA PRO A 48 6.30 5.55 20.40
C PRO A 48 6.77 4.61 19.29
N ARG A 49 7.63 5.11 18.38
CA ARG A 49 8.13 4.36 17.22
C ARG A 49 8.72 2.99 17.59
N TRP A 50 9.20 2.82 18.82
CA TRP A 50 9.72 1.55 19.34
C TRP A 50 8.65 0.48 19.62
N LYS A 51 7.42 0.86 20.00
CA LYS A 51 6.30 -0.12 20.11
C LYS A 51 5.92 -0.67 18.74
N MET A 52 6.00 0.16 17.71
CA MET A 52 5.74 -0.24 16.33
C MET A 52 6.81 -1.21 15.81
N GLY A 53 8.08 -1.02 16.20
CA GLY A 53 9.19 -1.89 15.80
C GLY A 53 8.97 -3.37 16.16
N HIS A 54 8.54 -3.66 17.38
CA HIS A 54 8.31 -5.04 17.82
C HIS A 54 7.12 -5.71 17.10
N ILE A 55 6.05 -4.94 16.81
CA ILE A 55 4.90 -5.44 16.05
C ILE A 55 5.34 -5.80 14.63
N VAL A 56 6.11 -4.92 13.99
CA VAL A 56 6.62 -5.13 12.64
C VAL A 56 7.58 -6.31 12.58
N GLU A 57 8.54 -6.42 13.51
CA GLU A 57 9.45 -7.56 13.61
C GLU A 57 8.66 -8.89 13.66
N ARG A 58 7.60 -8.94 14.47
CA ARG A 58 6.71 -10.10 14.54
C ARG A 58 5.98 -10.35 13.23
N CYS A 59 5.43 -9.31 12.58
CA CYS A 59 4.75 -9.46 11.30
C CYS A 59 5.68 -10.06 10.24
N MET A 60 6.91 -9.56 10.17
CA MET A 60 7.91 -9.99 9.20
C MET A 60 8.33 -11.44 9.45
N SER A 61 8.55 -11.82 10.71
CA SER A 61 8.84 -13.20 11.09
C SER A 61 7.68 -14.15 10.74
N SER A 62 6.43 -13.74 10.99
CA SER A 62 5.24 -14.51 10.60
C SER A 62 5.11 -14.65 9.08
N MET A 63 5.37 -13.58 8.31
CA MET A 63 5.37 -13.65 6.85
C MET A 63 6.47 -14.56 6.31
N GLN A 64 7.66 -14.59 6.92
CA GLN A 64 8.75 -15.51 6.54
C GLN A 64 8.41 -16.97 6.88
N THR A 65 7.74 -17.20 8.01
CA THR A 65 7.18 -18.52 8.34
C THR A 65 6.17 -18.96 7.29
N GLY A 66 5.37 -18.03 6.79
CA GLY A 66 4.44 -18.20 5.68
C GLY A 66 3.00 -18.50 6.11
N THR A 67 2.08 -18.38 5.16
CA THR A 67 0.64 -18.46 5.38
C THR A 67 -0.04 -19.15 4.20
N GLN A 68 -0.97 -20.07 4.48
CA GLN A 68 -1.85 -20.62 3.45
C GLN A 68 -2.98 -19.63 3.15
N MET A 69 -3.05 -19.17 1.91
CA MET A 69 -4.08 -18.23 1.46
C MET A 69 -4.68 -18.69 0.13
N ILE A 70 -5.89 -18.22 -0.16
CA ILE A 70 -6.57 -18.47 -1.43
C ILE A 70 -6.25 -17.31 -2.37
N LYS A 71 -5.61 -17.61 -3.50
CA LYS A 71 -5.49 -16.67 -4.63
C LYS A 71 -6.79 -16.66 -5.42
N LEU A 72 -7.44 -15.50 -5.47
CA LEU A 72 -8.60 -15.31 -6.33
C LEU A 72 -8.18 -15.04 -7.78
N ARG A 73 -9.08 -15.39 -8.70
CA ARG A 73 -8.93 -15.21 -10.15
C ARG A 73 -10.30 -14.94 -10.75
N GLY A 74 -10.34 -14.52 -12.02
CA GLY A 74 -11.59 -14.29 -12.76
C GLY A 74 -12.54 -15.48 -12.83
N SER A 75 -12.06 -16.69 -12.53
CA SER A 75 -12.82 -17.93 -12.45
C SER A 75 -13.41 -18.16 -11.06
N SER A 76 -14.56 -18.83 -10.98
CA SER A 76 -15.29 -19.11 -9.74
C SER A 76 -14.51 -19.87 -8.65
N LYS A 77 -13.44 -20.60 -8.98
CA LYS A 77 -12.64 -21.35 -7.99
C LYS A 77 -11.27 -20.70 -7.73
N GLY A 78 -11.06 -20.25 -6.50
CA GLY A 78 -9.76 -19.78 -6.01
C GLY A 78 -8.72 -20.90 -5.88
N LEU A 79 -7.45 -20.51 -5.75
CA LEU A 79 -6.32 -21.44 -5.65
C LEU A 79 -5.62 -21.32 -4.30
N VAL A 80 -5.65 -22.39 -3.51
CA VAL A 80 -4.89 -22.45 -2.25
C VAL A 80 -3.40 -22.48 -2.54
N ARG A 81 -2.65 -21.55 -1.92
CA ARG A 81 -1.20 -21.41 -2.05
C ARG A 81 -0.60 -21.06 -0.70
N PHE A 82 0.62 -21.52 -0.48
CA PHE A 82 1.44 -21.14 0.66
C PHE A 82 2.31 -19.96 0.25
N TYR A 83 2.01 -18.78 0.80
CA TYR A 83 2.75 -17.54 0.58
C TYR A 83 3.76 -17.32 1.69
N TYR A 84 4.92 -16.78 1.36
CA TYR A 84 5.95 -16.46 2.34
C TYR A 84 6.83 -15.31 1.85
N LEU A 85 7.35 -14.53 2.80
CA LEU A 85 8.40 -13.55 2.55
C LEU A 85 9.75 -14.30 2.46
N ASP A 86 10.59 -13.94 1.50
CA ASP A 86 11.92 -14.55 1.39
C ASP A 86 12.86 -14.14 2.53
N GLU A 87 14.00 -14.82 2.62
CA GLU A 87 15.00 -14.60 3.66
C GLU A 87 15.51 -13.15 3.69
N HIS A 88 15.69 -12.56 2.50
CA HIS A 88 16.17 -11.18 2.33
C HIS A 88 15.08 -10.12 2.48
N LYS A 89 13.82 -10.51 2.72
CA LYS A 89 12.66 -9.61 2.81
C LYS A 89 12.48 -8.75 1.55
N SER A 90 12.95 -9.26 0.42
CA SER A 90 13.01 -8.61 -0.89
C SER A 90 11.87 -9.04 -1.81
N CYS A 91 11.27 -10.20 -1.56
CA CYS A 91 10.24 -10.77 -2.41
C CYS A 91 9.19 -11.52 -1.59
N ILE A 92 7.93 -11.37 -1.98
CA ILE A 92 6.88 -12.33 -1.64
C ILE A 92 6.99 -13.51 -2.60
N ARG A 93 6.91 -14.74 -2.10
CA ARG A 93 6.97 -15.98 -2.88
C ARG A 93 5.79 -16.89 -2.56
N TRP A 94 5.50 -17.84 -3.46
CA TRP A 94 4.45 -18.83 -3.20
C TRP A 94 4.68 -20.20 -3.81
N ARG A 95 4.08 -21.22 -3.18
CA ARG A 95 4.07 -22.61 -3.64
C ARG A 95 2.71 -23.28 -3.39
N PRO A 96 2.33 -24.32 -4.17
CA PRO A 96 3.00 -24.78 -5.39
C PRO A 96 2.83 -23.80 -6.55
N SER A 97 3.82 -23.73 -7.44
CA SER A 97 3.73 -23.01 -8.72
C SER A 97 4.35 -23.86 -9.82
N ARG A 98 3.67 -23.94 -10.97
CA ARG A 98 4.22 -24.60 -12.17
C ARG A 98 5.41 -23.82 -12.77
N LYS A 99 5.52 -22.52 -12.45
CA LYS A 99 6.60 -21.62 -12.90
C LYS A 99 7.36 -21.14 -11.66
N ASN A 100 8.17 -22.00 -11.06
CA ASN A 100 8.70 -21.79 -9.70
C ASN A 100 9.54 -20.50 -9.58
N GLU A 101 10.36 -20.17 -10.58
CA GLU A 101 11.16 -18.95 -10.58
C GLU A 101 10.33 -17.66 -10.72
N LYS A 102 9.22 -17.74 -11.46
CA LYS A 102 8.25 -16.63 -11.63
C LYS A 102 7.24 -16.53 -10.49
N ALA A 103 7.32 -17.40 -9.49
CA ALA A 103 6.40 -17.43 -8.36
C ALA A 103 6.81 -16.42 -7.27
N LYS A 104 7.03 -15.17 -7.68
CA LYS A 104 7.46 -14.09 -6.80
C LYS A 104 6.94 -12.73 -7.24
N ILE A 105 6.82 -11.82 -6.29
CA ILE A 105 6.64 -10.38 -6.49
C ILE A 105 7.74 -9.67 -5.70
N SER A 106 8.50 -8.81 -6.36
CA SER A 106 9.52 -7.98 -5.67
C SER A 106 8.82 -6.95 -4.81
N ILE A 107 9.31 -6.71 -3.60
CA ILE A 107 8.80 -5.64 -2.73
C ILE A 107 8.89 -4.28 -3.44
N ASP A 108 10.00 -4.02 -4.14
CA ASP A 108 10.22 -2.77 -4.88
C ASP A 108 9.23 -2.57 -6.04
N SER A 109 8.57 -3.65 -6.49
CA SER A 109 7.58 -3.57 -7.55
C SER A 109 6.16 -3.36 -7.03
N ILE A 110 5.94 -3.41 -5.72
CA ILE A 110 4.62 -3.19 -5.13
C ILE A 110 4.32 -1.70 -5.15
N GLN A 111 3.20 -1.35 -5.75
CA GLN A 111 2.71 0.03 -5.81
C GLN A 111 1.70 0.30 -4.69
N GLU A 112 0.86 -0.67 -4.37
CA GLU A 112 -0.21 -0.50 -3.38
C GLU A 112 -0.59 -1.82 -2.70
N VAL A 113 -1.01 -1.74 -1.44
CA VAL A 113 -1.62 -2.84 -0.69
C VAL A 113 -2.95 -2.35 -0.08
N CYS A 114 -4.05 -2.92 -0.58
CA CYS A 114 -5.41 -2.55 -0.20
C CYS A 114 -6.01 -3.59 0.74
N GLU A 115 -6.67 -3.12 1.81
CA GLU A 115 -7.44 -3.97 2.72
C GLU A 115 -8.85 -4.23 2.19
N GLY A 116 -9.39 -5.42 2.46
CA GLY A 116 -10.77 -5.76 2.16
C GLY A 116 -10.97 -6.21 0.72
N LYS A 117 -12.17 -5.93 0.23
CA LYS A 117 -12.71 -6.44 -1.06
C LYS A 117 -12.74 -5.36 -2.14
N GLN A 118 -11.68 -4.55 -2.23
CA GLN A 118 -11.66 -3.36 -3.07
C GLN A 118 -11.49 -3.67 -4.55
N SER A 119 -10.80 -4.75 -4.91
CA SER A 119 -10.55 -5.09 -6.31
C SER A 119 -11.78 -5.66 -7.03
N GLU A 120 -11.79 -5.53 -8.36
CA GLU A 120 -12.85 -6.05 -9.21
C GLU A 120 -13.06 -7.56 -9.06
N ILE A 121 -12.03 -8.32 -8.64
CA ILE A 121 -12.16 -9.77 -8.50
C ILE A 121 -13.16 -10.12 -7.41
N PHE A 122 -13.15 -9.39 -6.30
CA PHE A 122 -14.03 -9.67 -5.17
C PHE A 122 -15.49 -9.38 -5.52
N GLN A 123 -15.74 -8.40 -6.39
CA GLN A 123 -17.08 -8.04 -6.87
C GLN A 123 -17.73 -9.12 -7.74
N ARG A 124 -16.94 -10.05 -8.30
CA ARG A 124 -17.45 -11.18 -9.11
C ARG A 124 -17.99 -12.33 -8.26
N TYR A 125 -17.68 -12.35 -6.96
CA TYR A 125 -18.21 -13.33 -6.03
C TYR A 125 -19.51 -12.82 -5.43
N ALA A 126 -20.41 -13.74 -5.04
CA ALA A 126 -21.66 -13.36 -4.40
C ALA A 126 -21.41 -12.57 -3.12
N ASP A 127 -22.30 -11.61 -2.81
CA ASP A 127 -22.24 -10.85 -1.57
C ASP A 127 -22.17 -11.81 -0.36
N GLY A 128 -21.29 -11.49 0.59
CA GLY A 128 -21.05 -12.32 1.77
C GLY A 128 -20.15 -13.55 1.57
N SER A 129 -19.64 -13.82 0.37
CA SER A 129 -18.76 -14.98 0.12
C SER A 129 -17.48 -14.98 0.96
N PHE A 130 -16.98 -13.79 1.33
CA PHE A 130 -15.77 -13.61 2.12
C PHE A 130 -15.93 -12.51 3.17
N ASP A 131 -15.33 -12.74 4.34
CA ASP A 131 -15.14 -11.70 5.36
C ASP A 131 -14.15 -10.65 4.83
N PRO A 132 -14.54 -9.36 4.74
CA PRO A 132 -13.64 -8.29 4.35
C PRO A 132 -12.34 -8.26 5.17
N ASN A 133 -12.38 -8.58 6.47
CA ASN A 133 -11.19 -8.55 7.32
C ASN A 133 -10.15 -9.60 6.93
N CYS A 134 -10.58 -10.67 6.24
CA CYS A 134 -9.71 -11.74 5.74
C CYS A 134 -9.22 -11.49 4.31
N CYS A 135 -9.61 -10.37 3.69
CA CYS A 135 -9.33 -10.07 2.28
C CYS A 135 -8.31 -8.94 2.16
N PHE A 136 -7.43 -9.04 1.15
CA PHE A 136 -6.57 -7.95 0.74
C PHE A 136 -6.07 -8.14 -0.69
N SER A 137 -5.60 -7.05 -1.30
CA SER A 137 -5.05 -7.02 -2.65
C SER A 137 -3.68 -6.36 -2.66
N ILE A 138 -2.77 -6.90 -3.47
CA ILE A 138 -1.46 -6.31 -3.74
C ILE A 138 -1.44 -5.90 -5.21
N TYR A 139 -1.19 -4.63 -5.49
CA TYR A 139 -1.00 -4.10 -6.84
C TYR A 139 0.48 -3.89 -7.12
N TYR A 140 0.98 -4.44 -8.22
CA TYR A 140 2.42 -4.49 -8.49
C TYR A 140 2.75 -4.41 -9.99
N GLY A 141 3.99 -4.01 -10.27
CA GLY A 141 4.57 -3.93 -11.61
C GLY A 141 3.97 -2.83 -12.49
N ASP A 142 4.64 -2.52 -13.60
CA ASP A 142 4.32 -1.37 -14.45
C ASP A 142 2.91 -1.42 -15.08
N HIS A 143 2.34 -2.62 -15.19
CA HIS A 143 1.01 -2.86 -15.74
C HIS A 143 -0.10 -2.94 -14.68
N MET A 144 0.20 -2.61 -13.41
CA MET A 144 -0.74 -2.68 -12.30
C MET A 144 -1.44 -4.04 -12.18
N GLU A 145 -0.67 -5.12 -12.17
CA GLU A 145 -1.23 -6.45 -11.92
C GLU A 145 -1.74 -6.56 -10.47
N SER A 146 -2.85 -7.29 -10.28
CA SER A 146 -3.39 -7.58 -8.94
C SER A 146 -3.06 -9.00 -8.47
N LEU A 147 -2.69 -9.11 -7.20
CA LEU A 147 -2.70 -10.35 -6.43
C LEU A 147 -3.73 -10.23 -5.32
N ASP A 148 -4.89 -10.86 -5.54
CA ASP A 148 -6.02 -10.84 -4.61
C ASP A 148 -6.04 -12.10 -3.75
N LEU A 149 -6.08 -11.90 -2.43
CA LEU A 149 -5.85 -12.94 -1.43
C LEU A 149 -6.95 -12.98 -0.38
N VAL A 150 -7.30 -14.21 0.03
CA VAL A 150 -8.14 -14.49 1.20
C VAL A 150 -7.35 -15.35 2.17
N SER A 151 -7.12 -14.84 3.37
CA SER A 151 -6.48 -15.57 4.48
C SER A 151 -7.50 -16.36 5.30
N SER A 152 -7.02 -17.15 6.26
CA SER A 152 -7.92 -17.89 7.16
C SER A 152 -8.46 -17.02 8.30
N SER A 153 -7.80 -15.89 8.60
CA SER A 153 -8.19 -14.99 9.67
C SER A 153 -7.78 -13.54 9.42
N GLY A 154 -8.52 -12.60 10.00
CA GLY A 154 -8.15 -11.18 9.91
C GLY A 154 -6.82 -10.84 10.58
N GLU A 155 -6.33 -11.66 11.52
CA GLU A 155 -4.99 -11.48 12.10
C GLU A 155 -3.90 -11.75 11.07
N GLU A 156 -4.04 -12.81 10.27
CA GLU A 156 -3.12 -13.09 9.17
C GLU A 156 -3.15 -11.96 8.13
N THR A 157 -4.34 -11.50 7.74
CA THR A 157 -4.47 -10.37 6.80
C THR A 157 -3.78 -9.11 7.31
N ARG A 158 -4.05 -8.70 8.56
CA ARG A 158 -3.39 -7.54 9.16
C ARG A 158 -1.88 -7.71 9.25
N THR A 159 -1.41 -8.92 9.57
CA THR A 159 0.02 -9.25 9.61
C THR A 159 0.69 -9.00 8.26
N TRP A 160 0.10 -9.52 7.18
CA TRP A 160 0.60 -9.34 5.82
C TRP A 160 0.54 -7.88 5.36
N ILE A 161 -0.59 -7.20 5.55
CA ILE A 161 -0.75 -5.79 5.17
C ILE A 161 0.28 -4.91 5.91
N THR A 162 0.43 -5.11 7.22
CA THR A 162 1.34 -4.31 8.05
C THR A 162 2.79 -4.52 7.65
N GLY A 163 3.23 -5.78 7.49
CA GLY A 163 4.60 -6.07 7.08
C GLY A 163 4.92 -5.55 5.67
N LEU A 164 4.00 -5.68 4.71
CA LEU A 164 4.20 -5.17 3.35
C LEU A 164 4.25 -3.65 3.30
N LYS A 165 3.32 -2.95 3.98
CA LYS A 165 3.34 -1.48 4.03
C LYS A 165 4.63 -0.95 4.68
N TYR A 166 5.15 -1.65 5.69
CA TYR A 166 6.42 -1.29 6.32
C TYR A 166 7.61 -1.48 5.37
N LEU A 167 7.64 -2.61 4.66
CA LEU A 167 8.65 -2.91 3.65
C LEU A 167 8.66 -1.90 2.50
N MET A 168 7.48 -1.54 1.98
CA MET A 168 7.33 -0.54 0.93
C MET A 168 7.81 0.85 1.36
N ALA A 169 7.70 1.18 2.65
CA ALA A 169 8.20 2.46 3.19
C ALA A 169 9.74 2.52 3.26
N GLY A 170 10.45 1.45 2.89
CA GLY A 170 11.92 1.40 2.90
C GLY A 170 12.53 1.46 4.31
N ILE A 171 11.71 1.25 5.35
CA ILE A 171 12.19 1.28 6.73
C ILE A 171 12.85 -0.08 6.99
N SER A 172 14.19 -0.10 6.98
CA SER A 172 14.97 -1.34 7.15
C SER A 172 15.34 -1.58 8.62
N ASP A 173 15.77 -2.80 8.96
CA ASP A 173 16.26 -3.18 10.31
C ASP A 173 17.40 -2.25 10.82
N GLU A 174 18.14 -1.62 9.91
CA GLU A 174 19.24 -0.70 10.22
C GLU A 174 18.74 0.55 10.97
N ASP A 175 17.55 1.06 10.62
CA ASP A 175 16.91 2.18 11.33
C ASP A 175 16.40 1.80 12.72
N SER A 176 16.11 0.52 12.94
CA SER A 176 15.65 -0.05 14.21
C SER A 176 16.84 -0.26 15.17
N LEU A 177 17.94 -0.82 14.67
CA LEU A 177 19.15 -1.14 15.43
C LEU A 177 19.95 0.12 15.79
N SER A 178 20.13 1.04 14.84
CA SER A 178 20.86 2.29 15.04
C SER A 178 20.22 3.21 16.10
N LYS A 179 18.91 3.09 16.34
CA LYS A 179 18.21 3.81 17.42
C LYS A 179 18.40 3.17 18.80
N ARG A 180 18.43 1.83 18.90
CA ARG A 180 18.74 1.13 20.17
C ARG A 180 20.18 1.41 20.63
N GLN A 181 21.11 1.53 19.68
CA GLN A 181 22.52 1.81 19.98
C GLN A 181 22.71 3.24 20.54
N ARG A 182 22.09 4.25 19.92
CA ARG A 182 22.20 5.66 20.38
C ARG A 182 21.70 5.89 21.81
N THR A 183 20.63 5.21 22.25
CA THR A 183 20.14 5.33 23.64
C THR A 183 21.07 4.68 24.66
N ARG A 184 21.90 3.71 24.25
CA ARG A 184 22.84 3.01 25.13
C ARG A 184 24.13 3.80 25.31
N ASP A 185 24.61 4.47 24.27
CA ASP A 185 25.88 5.18 24.29
C ASP A 185 25.78 6.63 24.83
N GLN A 186 24.57 7.08 25.18
CA GLN A 186 24.31 8.44 25.68
C GLN A 186 24.36 8.57 27.22
N TYR A 187 24.60 7.47 27.95
CA TYR A 187 24.95 7.51 29.37
C TYR A 187 26.34 6.90 29.58
N PRO A 188 27.39 7.73 29.79
CA PRO A 188 28.60 7.25 30.40
C PRO A 188 28.26 6.77 31.82
N SER A 189 28.82 5.63 32.20
CA SER A 189 28.83 5.16 33.60
C SER A 189 29.58 6.13 34.51
#